data_AF-G6FYR4-F1
#
_entry.id   AF-G6FYR4-F1
#
_cell.length_a   1.000
_cell.length_b   1.000
_cell.length_c   1.000
_cell.angle_alpha   90.00
_cell.angle_beta   90.00
_cell.angle_gamma   90.00
#
_symmetry.space_group_name_H-M   'P 1'
#
loop_
_entity.id
_entity.type
_entity.pdbx_description
1 polymer ?
#
loop_
_entity_poly.entity_id
_entity_poly.type
_entity_poly.pdbx_seq_one_letter_code
_entity_poly.pdbx_strand_id
1 'polypeptide(L)'
;MPYQIKSIAIKDACKAVSNAKKKFKNGGGISKVKFRSRKDPIQSCYIPKSAVSDKGIYHTILGEVTFKEALPQSFGDCRLVKAYGDYYLTVPEEVSRQQSENQGRVVALDPGIRTFITFFSESSFGEIGISANIQIQKLCFRLDKVISKIAKAKCKSKRRLKLAATRLRGKIKNLVDELHKKTARFLVDNFDVILLPTF
;
A
#
# COMPACT_ATOMS: atom_id res chain seq x y z
N MET A 1 -14.86 20.15 -12.25
CA MET A 1 -13.63 19.35 -12.02
C MET A 1 -12.42 20.21 -12.40
N PRO A 2 -11.50 20.49 -11.45
CA PRO A 2 -10.34 21.36 -11.69
C PRO A 2 -9.51 20.92 -12.92
N TYR A 3 -9.05 21.88 -13.72
CA TYR A 3 -8.36 21.64 -14.99
C TYR A 3 -7.10 20.78 -14.83
N GLN A 4 -6.29 21.07 -13.80
CA GLN A 4 -5.03 20.38 -13.53
C GLN A 4 -5.23 18.87 -13.33
N ILE A 5 -6.28 18.44 -12.62
CA ILE A 5 -6.59 17.01 -12.41
C ILE A 5 -6.79 16.29 -13.75
N LYS A 6 -7.52 16.91 -14.68
CA LYS A 6 -7.75 16.34 -16.03
C LYS A 6 -6.45 16.27 -16.82
N SER A 7 -5.67 17.35 -16.84
CA SER A 7 -4.41 17.42 -17.59
C SER A 7 -3.39 16.38 -17.09
N ILE A 8 -3.25 16.23 -15.77
CA ILE A 8 -2.31 15.29 -15.16
C ILE A 8 -2.77 13.84 -15.37
N ALA A 9 -4.09 13.58 -15.40
CA ALA A 9 -4.59 12.25 -15.73
C ALA A 9 -4.18 11.80 -17.15
N ILE A 10 -4.21 12.72 -18.14
CA ILE A 10 -3.72 12.44 -19.50
C ILE A 10 -2.20 12.22 -19.48
N LYS A 11 -1.46 13.08 -18.78
CA LYS A 11 0.00 12.95 -18.62
C LYS A 11 0.38 11.61 -17.99
N ASP A 12 -0.33 11.17 -16.96
CA ASP A 12 -0.15 9.86 -16.30
C ASP A 12 -0.37 8.70 -17.28
N ALA A 13 -1.39 8.79 -18.14
CA ALA A 13 -1.67 7.76 -19.15
C ALA A 13 -0.55 7.69 -20.21
N CYS A 14 -0.11 8.83 -20.75
CA CYS A 14 1.01 8.90 -21.70
C CYS A 14 2.31 8.37 -21.07
N LYS A 15 2.60 8.75 -19.82
CA LYS A 15 3.73 8.23 -19.05
C LYS A 15 3.66 6.72 -18.86
N ALA A 16 2.49 6.17 -18.54
CA ALA A 16 2.32 4.73 -18.37
C ALA A 16 2.65 3.95 -19.66
N VAL A 17 2.21 4.44 -20.82
CA VAL A 17 2.56 3.83 -22.12
C VAL A 17 4.05 3.96 -22.41
N SER A 18 4.64 5.14 -22.19
CA SER A 18 6.08 5.37 -22.38
C SER A 18 6.92 4.42 -21.50
N ASN A 19 6.57 4.31 -20.21
CA ASN A 19 7.24 3.43 -19.26
C ASN A 19 7.09 1.96 -19.63
N ALA A 20 5.92 1.53 -20.13
CA ALA A 20 5.73 0.17 -20.62
C ALA A 20 6.65 -0.15 -21.81
N LYS A 21 6.79 0.77 -22.76
CA LYS A 21 7.72 0.64 -23.89
C LYS A 21 9.18 0.58 -23.41
N LYS A 22 9.58 1.47 -22.50
CA LYS A 22 10.94 1.49 -21.91
C LYS A 22 11.25 0.17 -21.19
N LYS A 23 10.31 -0.33 -20.38
CA LYS A 23 10.46 -1.60 -19.67
C LYS A 23 10.66 -2.78 -20.62
N PHE A 24 9.92 -2.84 -21.72
CA PHE A 24 10.10 -3.87 -22.74
C PHE A 24 11.50 -3.80 -23.38
N LYS A 25 11.95 -2.60 -23.76
CA LYS A 25 13.30 -2.38 -24.31
C LYS A 25 14.41 -2.82 -23.35
N ASN A 26 14.22 -2.61 -22.05
CA ASN A 26 15.19 -2.98 -21.02
C ASN A 26 15.09 -4.47 -20.58
N GLY A 27 14.42 -5.33 -21.35
CA GLY A 27 14.31 -6.76 -21.04
C GLY A 27 13.33 -7.11 -19.92
N GLY A 28 12.60 -6.14 -19.36
CA GLY A 28 11.64 -6.37 -18.27
C GLY A 28 10.30 -6.99 -18.70
N GLY A 29 10.16 -7.39 -19.97
CA GLY A 29 8.96 -7.99 -20.54
C GLY A 29 7.81 -7.00 -20.82
N ILE A 30 6.71 -7.54 -21.35
CA ILE A 30 5.53 -6.76 -21.78
C ILE A 30 4.71 -6.33 -20.57
N SER A 31 4.30 -5.06 -20.53
CA SER A 31 3.39 -4.54 -19.51
C SER A 31 2.03 -4.17 -20.12
N LYS A 32 0.94 -4.70 -19.54
CA LYS A 32 -0.42 -4.42 -20.00
C LYS A 32 -0.90 -3.07 -19.48
N VAL A 33 -0.95 -2.07 -20.36
CA VAL A 33 -1.55 -0.76 -20.07
C VAL A 33 -3.06 -0.85 -20.31
N LYS A 34 -3.86 -0.41 -19.33
CA LYS A 34 -5.33 -0.43 -19.41
C LYS A 34 -5.92 0.81 -18.78
N PHE A 35 -7.13 1.16 -19.20
CA PHE A 35 -7.93 2.19 -18.53
C PHE A 35 -8.28 1.77 -17.10
N ARG A 36 -8.39 2.76 -16.21
CA ARG A 36 -8.79 2.54 -14.81
C ARG A 36 -10.28 2.21 -14.74
N SER A 37 -10.64 1.20 -13.97
CA SER A 37 -12.04 0.81 -13.78
C SER A 37 -12.65 1.56 -12.61
N ARG A 38 -13.92 1.94 -12.74
CA ARG A 38 -14.72 2.45 -11.61
C ARG A 38 -14.91 1.40 -10.50
N LYS A 39 -14.70 0.12 -10.82
CA LYS A 39 -14.82 -1.01 -9.91
C LYS A 39 -13.51 -1.35 -9.19
N ASP A 40 -12.40 -0.69 -9.54
CA ASP A 40 -11.11 -0.95 -8.90
C ASP A 40 -11.18 -0.55 -7.41
N PRO A 41 -10.69 -1.40 -6.49
CA PRO A 41 -10.73 -1.13 -5.05
C PRO A 41 -9.79 0.00 -4.63
N ILE A 42 -8.81 0.33 -5.49
CA ILE A 42 -7.85 1.41 -5.29
C ILE A 42 -7.99 2.38 -6.47
N GLN A 43 -8.19 3.65 -6.16
CA GLN A 43 -8.31 4.73 -7.14
C GLN A 43 -7.51 5.93 -6.64
N SER A 44 -7.06 6.77 -7.56
CA SER A 44 -6.36 7.99 -7.19
C SER A 44 -6.56 9.12 -8.17
N CYS A 45 -6.46 10.34 -7.68
CA CYS A 45 -6.38 11.55 -8.50
C CYS A 45 -5.30 12.48 -7.96
N TYR A 46 -4.68 13.22 -8.88
CA TYR A 46 -3.71 14.26 -8.56
C TYR A 46 -4.37 15.42 -7.83
N ILE A 47 -3.68 15.96 -6.84
CA ILE A 47 -4.09 17.15 -6.08
C ILE A 47 -2.88 18.11 -6.06
N PRO A 48 -2.99 19.33 -6.63
CA PRO A 48 -1.91 20.29 -6.57
C PRO A 48 -1.68 20.73 -5.12
N LYS A 49 -0.42 21.05 -4.76
CA LYS A 49 -0.08 21.56 -3.42
C LYS A 49 -0.99 22.72 -2.99
N SER A 50 -1.26 23.65 -3.91
CA SER A 50 -2.09 24.84 -3.67
C SER A 50 -3.55 24.55 -3.29
N ALA A 51 -4.02 23.32 -3.52
CA ALA A 51 -5.37 22.90 -3.14
C ALA A 51 -5.42 22.20 -1.78
N VAL A 52 -4.28 22.03 -1.11
CA VAL A 52 -4.17 21.38 0.20
C VAL A 52 -3.88 22.44 1.25
N SER A 53 -4.65 22.42 2.32
CA SER A 53 -4.53 23.30 3.50
C SER A 53 -4.93 22.52 4.73
N ASP A 54 -4.68 23.01 5.94
CA ASP A 54 -5.08 22.33 7.19
C ASP A 54 -6.60 22.10 7.30
N LYS A 55 -7.39 22.94 6.61
CA LYS A 55 -8.85 22.82 6.49
C LYS A 55 -9.29 21.70 5.54
N GLY A 56 -8.37 21.04 4.86
CA GLY A 56 -8.65 19.98 3.91
C GLY A 56 -8.22 20.28 2.48
N ILE A 57 -8.69 19.42 1.57
CA ILE A 57 -8.40 19.48 0.14
C ILE A 57 -9.56 20.18 -0.56
N TYR A 58 -9.29 21.20 -1.38
CA TYR A 58 -10.31 22.03 -2.05
C TYR A 58 -11.44 22.44 -1.08
N HIS A 59 -11.09 22.88 0.13
CA HIS A 59 -12.03 23.11 1.23
C HIS A 59 -13.17 24.08 0.89
N THR A 60 -12.93 25.04 -0.02
CA THR A 60 -13.96 25.97 -0.52
C THR A 60 -15.06 25.31 -1.36
N ILE A 61 -14.77 24.15 -1.97
CA ILE A 61 -15.71 23.41 -2.84
C ILE A 61 -16.24 22.17 -2.12
N LEU A 62 -15.37 21.44 -1.42
CA LEU A 62 -15.69 20.17 -0.77
C LEU A 62 -16.12 20.33 0.69
N GLY A 63 -15.99 21.53 1.26
CA GLY A 63 -16.14 21.78 2.69
C GLY A 63 -14.86 21.47 3.47
N GLU A 64 -14.85 21.90 4.73
CA GLU A 64 -13.73 21.66 5.63
C GLU A 64 -13.71 20.19 6.10
N VAL A 65 -12.51 19.62 6.17
CA VAL A 65 -12.27 18.26 6.68
C VAL A 65 -11.04 18.25 7.56
N THR A 66 -11.05 17.37 8.57
CA THR A 66 -9.93 17.18 9.48
C THR A 66 -9.05 16.02 9.01
N PHE A 67 -7.74 16.24 8.95
CA PHE A 67 -6.78 15.14 8.78
C PHE A 67 -6.57 14.38 10.09
N LYS A 68 -6.20 13.11 9.98
CA LYS A 68 -5.78 12.30 11.13
C LYS A 68 -4.33 12.57 11.57
N GLU A 69 -3.53 13.07 10.64
CA GLU A 69 -2.11 13.37 10.80
C GLU A 69 -1.90 14.82 10.36
N ALA A 70 -1.00 15.54 11.02
CA ALA A 70 -0.67 16.91 10.64
C ALA A 70 0.02 16.93 9.26
N LEU A 71 -0.20 18.01 8.50
CA LEU A 71 0.54 18.22 7.27
C LEU A 71 1.99 18.59 7.61
N PRO A 72 2.98 18.09 6.85
CA PRO A 72 4.37 18.51 7.01
C PRO A 72 4.53 20.00 6.66
N GLN A 73 5.59 20.63 7.19
CA GLN A 73 5.85 22.06 6.94
C GLN A 73 6.11 22.35 5.46
N SER A 74 6.84 21.46 4.78
CA SER A 74 7.12 21.55 3.34
C SER A 74 6.72 20.26 2.65
N PHE A 75 5.93 20.39 1.60
CA PHE A 75 5.53 19.27 0.76
C PHE A 75 5.33 19.70 -0.70
N GLY A 76 5.35 18.72 -1.58
CA GLY A 76 5.07 18.87 -3.01
C GLY A 76 3.61 18.58 -3.38
N ASP A 77 3.37 18.40 -4.67
CA ASP A 77 2.03 18.01 -5.15
C ASP A 77 1.58 16.66 -4.60
N CYS A 78 0.33 16.60 -4.17
CA CYS A 78 -0.22 15.46 -3.47
C CYS A 78 -1.04 14.55 -4.40
N ARG A 79 -1.46 13.41 -3.85
CA ARG A 79 -2.39 12.51 -4.52
C ARG A 79 -3.46 12.05 -3.53
N LEU A 80 -4.73 12.28 -3.86
CA LEU A 80 -5.84 11.69 -3.12
C LEU A 80 -6.00 10.25 -3.58
N VAL A 81 -5.89 9.31 -2.65
CA VAL A 81 -5.99 7.87 -2.88
C VAL A 81 -7.20 7.33 -2.12
N LYS A 82 -8.13 6.72 -2.84
CA LYS A 82 -9.18 5.90 -2.25
C LYS A 82 -8.73 4.45 -2.28
N ALA A 83 -8.49 3.84 -1.13
CA ALA A 83 -8.08 2.44 -1.04
C ALA A 83 -8.99 1.68 -0.08
N TYR A 84 -9.58 0.58 -0.57
CA TYR A 84 -10.39 -0.35 0.22
C TYR A 84 -11.59 0.26 0.98
N GLY A 85 -12.03 1.45 0.59
CA GLY A 85 -13.16 2.16 1.18
C GLY A 85 -12.76 3.40 1.99
N ASP A 86 -11.47 3.56 2.28
CA ASP A 86 -10.91 4.70 2.99
C ASP A 86 -10.24 5.67 2.02
N TYR A 87 -10.09 6.92 2.46
CA TYR A 87 -9.41 7.98 1.72
C TYR A 87 -8.11 8.36 2.43
N TYR A 88 -7.05 8.50 1.66
CA TYR A 88 -5.71 8.86 2.09
C TYR A 88 -5.21 10.01 1.23
N LEU A 89 -4.56 10.98 1.85
CA LEU A 89 -3.80 11.99 1.12
C LEU A 89 -2.33 11.58 1.15
N THR A 90 -1.77 11.25 -0.02
CA THR A 90 -0.33 11.01 -0.15
C THR A 90 0.35 12.36 -0.34
N VAL A 91 1.15 12.75 0.67
CA VAL A 91 1.88 14.01 0.72
C VAL A 91 3.37 13.71 0.57
N PRO A 92 4.03 14.11 -0.53
CA PRO A 92 5.46 13.93 -0.67
C PRO A 92 6.21 15.02 0.10
N GLU A 93 7.14 14.60 0.95
CA GLU A 93 8.02 15.45 1.74
C GLU A 93 9.48 15.11 1.44
N GLU A 94 10.34 16.12 1.41
CA GLU A 94 11.78 15.93 1.31
C GLU A 94 12.36 15.75 2.71
N VAL A 95 12.94 14.57 2.95
CA VAL A 95 13.50 14.20 4.25
C VAL A 95 14.99 13.87 4.08
N SER A 96 15.83 14.36 4.99
CA SER A 96 17.24 14.00 5.04
C SER A 96 17.40 12.51 5.37
N ARG A 97 18.22 11.80 4.59
CA ARG A 97 18.50 10.39 4.87
C ARG A 97 19.36 10.28 6.12
N GLN A 98 18.87 9.59 7.14
CA GLN A 98 19.69 9.17 8.27
C GLN A 98 20.41 7.88 7.89
N GLN A 99 21.71 7.80 8.19
CA GLN A 99 22.44 6.53 8.12
C GLN A 99 22.12 5.75 9.40
N SER A 100 21.75 4.48 9.28
CA SER A 100 21.64 3.58 10.43
C SER A 100 23.04 3.07 10.79
N GLU A 101 23.36 3.08 12.09
CA GLU A 101 24.50 2.32 12.62
C GLU A 101 24.01 0.89 12.87
N ASN A 102 24.35 -0.01 11.96
CA ASN A 102 24.01 -1.42 12.10
C ASN A 102 25.03 -2.11 13.02
N GLN A 103 24.56 -2.96 13.94
CA GLN A 103 25.42 -3.63 14.93
C GLN A 103 25.74 -5.09 14.57
N GLY A 104 24.95 -5.74 13.71
CA GLY A 104 25.15 -7.14 13.28
C GLY A 104 25.75 -7.25 11.87
N ARG A 105 26.73 -8.14 11.68
CA ARG A 105 27.38 -8.32 10.36
C ARG A 105 26.50 -9.07 9.35
N VAL A 106 26.03 -10.27 9.70
CA VAL A 106 25.36 -11.19 8.75
C VAL A 106 24.17 -11.87 9.41
N VAL A 107 23.05 -11.98 8.67
CA VAL A 107 21.87 -12.74 9.08
C VAL A 107 21.39 -13.65 7.95
N ALA A 108 21.11 -14.90 8.28
CA ALA A 108 20.44 -15.86 7.40
C ALA A 108 18.95 -15.93 7.73
N LEU A 109 18.10 -15.94 6.69
CA LEU A 109 16.64 -16.00 6.83
C LEU A 109 16.09 -17.33 6.31
N ASP A 110 15.15 -17.89 7.06
CA ASP A 110 14.32 -19.02 6.64
C ASP A 110 12.83 -18.62 6.69
N PRO A 111 12.18 -18.38 5.53
CA PRO A 111 10.78 -18.01 5.47
C PRO A 111 9.88 -19.23 5.65
N GLY A 112 8.80 -19.06 6.43
CA GLY A 112 7.86 -20.13 6.73
C GLY A 112 6.40 -19.67 6.74
N ILE A 113 5.50 -20.65 6.86
CA ILE A 113 4.05 -20.38 6.96
C ILE A 113 3.62 -20.21 8.43
N ARG A 114 4.09 -21.08 9.33
CA ARG A 114 3.74 -21.03 10.77
C ARG A 114 4.46 -19.89 11.48
N THR A 115 5.75 -19.75 11.19
CA THR A 115 6.61 -18.64 11.57
C THR A 115 6.96 -17.93 10.28
N PHE A 116 6.65 -16.64 10.16
CA PHE A 116 6.78 -15.93 8.90
C PHE A 116 8.24 -15.89 8.44
N ILE A 117 9.15 -15.50 9.34
CA ILE A 117 10.60 -15.50 9.12
C ILE A 117 11.28 -15.98 10.39
N THR A 118 12.11 -17.01 10.28
CA THR A 118 13.12 -17.36 11.28
C THR A 118 14.45 -16.76 10.83
N PHE A 119 15.20 -16.16 11.75
CA PHE A 119 16.48 -15.56 11.43
C PHE A 119 17.58 -16.08 12.36
N PHE A 120 18.78 -16.24 11.80
CA PHE A 120 19.97 -16.71 12.51
C PHE A 120 21.18 -15.87 12.14
N SER A 121 21.93 -15.43 13.15
CA SER A 121 23.17 -14.68 13.03
C SER A 121 24.18 -15.19 14.06
N GLU A 122 25.43 -14.72 13.99
CA GLU A 122 26.48 -15.13 14.92
C GLU A 122 26.15 -14.84 16.39
N SER A 123 25.48 -13.72 16.66
CA SER A 123 25.20 -13.22 18.02
C SER A 123 23.73 -13.32 18.43
N SER A 124 22.82 -13.61 17.50
CA SER A 124 21.38 -13.61 17.76
C SER A 124 20.61 -14.56 16.86
N PHE A 125 19.50 -15.07 17.36
CA PHE A 125 18.54 -15.86 16.60
C PHE A 125 17.14 -15.49 17.06
N GLY A 126 16.14 -15.73 16.22
CA GLY A 126 14.77 -15.45 16.59
C GLY A 126 13.76 -15.74 15.50
N GLU A 127 12.51 -15.46 15.86
CA GLU A 127 11.35 -15.74 15.03
C GLU A 127 10.49 -14.48 14.93
N ILE A 128 10.00 -14.19 13.73
CA ILE A 128 9.12 -13.07 13.45
C ILE A 128 7.79 -13.60 12.91
N GLY A 129 6.68 -13.07 13.42
CA GLY A 129 5.34 -13.38 12.93
C GLY A 129 4.85 -14.79 13.29
N ILE A 130 5.24 -15.31 14.46
CA ILE A 130 4.73 -16.58 14.99
C ILE A 130 3.20 -16.58 14.96
N SER A 131 2.62 -17.56 14.29
CA SER A 131 1.15 -17.75 14.17
C SER A 131 0.39 -16.56 13.56
N ALA A 132 1.07 -15.63 12.87
CA ALA A 132 0.43 -14.52 12.14
C ALA A 132 -0.52 -15.04 11.05
N ASN A 133 -0.18 -16.18 10.45
CA ASN A 133 -0.99 -16.88 9.46
C ASN A 133 -2.39 -17.24 10.01
N ILE A 134 -2.52 -17.63 11.28
CA ILE A 134 -3.81 -18.00 11.89
C ILE A 134 -4.77 -16.81 11.88
N GLN A 135 -4.27 -15.61 12.22
CA GLN A 135 -5.09 -14.39 12.22
C GLN A 135 -5.55 -14.03 10.80
N ILE A 136 -4.65 -14.13 9.82
CA ILE A 136 -4.96 -13.90 8.40
C ILE A 136 -5.99 -14.93 7.92
N GLN A 137 -5.80 -16.21 8.25
CA GLN A 137 -6.70 -17.29 7.86
C GLN A 137 -8.12 -17.08 8.41
N LYS A 138 -8.28 -16.65 9.66
CA LYS A 138 -9.57 -16.28 10.24
C LYS A 138 -10.27 -15.18 9.44
N LEU A 139 -9.52 -14.18 8.97
CA LEU A 139 -10.05 -13.12 8.11
C LEU A 139 -10.43 -13.63 6.72
N CYS A 140 -9.65 -14.54 6.14
CA CYS A 140 -9.97 -15.20 4.87
C CYS A 140 -11.29 -15.98 4.96
N PHE A 141 -11.48 -16.81 5.99
CA PHE A 141 -12.75 -17.53 6.18
C PHE A 141 -13.95 -16.58 6.35
N ARG A 142 -13.75 -15.45 7.04
CA ARG A 142 -14.79 -14.42 7.15
C ARG A 142 -15.09 -13.79 5.78
N LEU A 143 -14.07 -13.51 4.98
CA LEU A 143 -14.21 -12.99 3.63
C LEU A 143 -14.99 -13.97 2.74
N ASP A 144 -14.67 -15.26 2.79
CA ASP A 144 -15.36 -16.31 2.01
C ASP A 144 -16.84 -16.39 2.36
N LYS A 145 -17.19 -16.35 3.66
CA LYS A 145 -18.58 -16.27 4.11
C LYS A 145 -19.30 -15.05 3.55
N VAL A 146 -18.64 -13.88 3.48
CA VAL A 146 -19.22 -12.67 2.89
C VAL A 146 -19.39 -12.83 1.38
N ILE A 147 -18.41 -13.41 0.67
CA ILE A 147 -18.49 -13.68 -0.77
C ILE A 147 -19.66 -14.62 -1.10
N SER A 148 -19.83 -15.70 -0.33
CA SER A 148 -20.97 -16.61 -0.48
C SER A 148 -22.31 -15.88 -0.32
N LYS A 149 -22.43 -14.98 0.66
CA LYS A 149 -23.62 -14.13 0.82
C LYS A 149 -23.84 -13.16 -0.35
N ILE A 150 -22.76 -12.61 -0.95
CA ILE A 150 -22.86 -11.72 -2.12
C ILE A 150 -23.50 -12.43 -3.32
N ALA A 151 -23.20 -13.71 -3.52
CA ALA A 151 -23.75 -14.49 -4.63
C ALA A 151 -25.29 -14.55 -4.58
N LYS A 152 -25.85 -14.67 -3.37
CA LYS A 152 -27.29 -14.80 -3.11
C LYS A 152 -28.02 -13.46 -2.91
N ALA A 153 -27.28 -12.38 -2.65
CA ALA A 153 -27.87 -11.08 -2.32
C ALA A 153 -28.32 -10.26 -3.54
N LYS A 154 -29.38 -9.45 -3.37
CA LYS A 154 -29.91 -8.53 -4.39
C LYS A 154 -29.63 -7.05 -4.05
N CYS A 155 -29.55 -6.22 -5.09
CA CYS A 155 -29.57 -4.75 -5.05
C CYS A 155 -28.72 -4.10 -3.92
N LYS A 156 -29.37 -3.35 -3.01
CA LYS A 156 -28.73 -2.60 -1.91
C LYS A 156 -27.96 -3.51 -0.96
N SER A 157 -28.48 -4.70 -0.66
CA SER A 157 -27.79 -5.67 0.21
C SER A 157 -26.50 -6.17 -0.43
N LYS A 158 -26.54 -6.51 -1.73
CA LYS A 158 -25.36 -6.92 -2.50
C LYS A 158 -24.28 -5.83 -2.49
N ARG A 159 -24.67 -4.56 -2.63
CA ARG A 159 -23.73 -3.41 -2.57
C ARG A 159 -23.05 -3.32 -1.21
N ARG A 160 -23.81 -3.40 -0.10
CA ARG A 160 -23.26 -3.35 1.27
C ARG A 160 -22.29 -4.50 1.53
N LEU A 161 -22.63 -5.71 1.13
CA LEU A 161 -21.76 -6.88 1.29
C LEU A 161 -20.47 -6.75 0.45
N LYS A 162 -20.55 -6.22 -0.77
CA LYS A 162 -19.35 -5.91 -1.58
C LYS A 162 -18.42 -4.92 -0.87
N LEU A 163 -18.95 -3.87 -0.27
CA LEU A 163 -18.15 -2.92 0.51
C LEU A 163 -17.50 -3.58 1.72
N ALA A 164 -18.24 -4.43 2.45
CA ALA A 164 -17.69 -5.21 3.56
C ALA A 164 -16.55 -6.14 3.10
N ALA A 165 -16.72 -6.83 1.97
CA ALA A 165 -15.68 -7.67 1.38
C ALA A 165 -14.44 -6.85 0.98
N THR A 166 -14.63 -5.67 0.40
CA THR A 166 -13.53 -4.76 0.06
C THR A 166 -12.74 -4.32 1.29
N ARG A 167 -13.43 -3.97 2.40
CA ARG A 167 -12.79 -3.62 3.68
C ARG A 167 -12.01 -4.80 4.27
N LEU A 168 -12.57 -6.01 4.23
CA LEU A 168 -11.87 -7.22 4.68
C LEU A 168 -10.60 -7.50 3.86
N ARG A 169 -10.66 -7.36 2.54
CA ARG A 169 -9.48 -7.46 1.67
C ARG A 169 -8.42 -6.41 2.02
N GLY A 170 -8.84 -5.17 2.28
CA GLY A 170 -7.95 -4.11 2.73
C GLY A 170 -7.27 -4.47 4.05
N LYS A 171 -8.04 -4.94 5.04
CA LYS A 171 -7.48 -5.36 6.33
C LYS A 171 -6.46 -6.48 6.19
N ILE A 172 -6.76 -7.52 5.40
CA ILE A 172 -5.82 -8.63 5.15
C ILE A 172 -4.54 -8.10 4.52
N LYS A 173 -4.65 -7.27 3.48
CA LYS A 173 -3.48 -6.70 2.81
C LYS A 173 -2.66 -5.81 3.75
N ASN A 174 -3.31 -4.96 4.54
CA ASN A 174 -2.62 -4.07 5.47
C ASN A 174 -1.85 -4.85 6.53
N LEU A 175 -2.42 -5.93 7.08
CA LEU A 175 -1.72 -6.80 8.06
C LEU A 175 -0.50 -7.49 7.44
N VAL A 176 -0.63 -7.98 6.20
CA VAL A 176 0.49 -8.57 5.46
C VAL A 176 1.57 -7.51 5.20
N ASP A 177 1.20 -6.36 4.65
CA ASP A 177 2.11 -5.26 4.34
C ASP A 177 2.81 -4.73 5.61
N GLU A 178 2.09 -4.62 6.73
CA GLU A 178 2.64 -4.21 8.02
C GLU A 178 3.69 -5.19 8.52
N LEU A 179 3.40 -6.49 8.51
CA LEU A 179 4.35 -7.52 8.94
C LEU A 179 5.63 -7.46 8.08
N HIS A 180 5.49 -7.42 6.75
CA HIS A 180 6.64 -7.34 5.85
C HIS A 180 7.48 -6.09 6.09
N LYS A 181 6.85 -4.91 6.23
CA LYS A 181 7.56 -3.65 6.44
C LYS A 181 8.26 -3.59 7.79
N LYS A 182 7.62 -4.09 8.85
CA LYS A 182 8.23 -4.17 10.18
C LYS A 182 9.41 -5.13 10.19
N THR A 183 9.29 -6.28 9.52
CA THR A 183 10.41 -7.21 9.37
C THR A 183 11.55 -6.59 8.56
N ALA A 184 11.26 -5.96 7.42
CA ALA A 184 12.29 -5.30 6.61
C ALA A 184 13.03 -4.21 7.40
N ARG A 185 12.29 -3.39 8.17
CA ARG A 185 12.87 -2.40 9.06
C ARG A 185 13.75 -3.05 10.13
N PHE A 186 13.24 -4.06 10.83
CA PHE A 186 14.02 -4.80 11.82
C PHE A 186 15.34 -5.33 11.23
N LEU A 187 15.30 -5.94 10.04
CA LEU A 187 16.49 -6.51 9.43
C LEU A 187 17.50 -5.44 9.03
N VAL A 188 17.06 -4.34 8.42
CA VAL A 188 17.95 -3.24 7.98
C VAL A 188 18.49 -2.45 9.17
N ASP A 189 17.72 -2.30 10.25
CA ASP A 189 18.16 -1.59 11.46
C ASP A 189 19.20 -2.39 12.27
N ASN A 190 19.27 -3.72 12.09
CA ASN A 190 20.10 -4.60 12.92
C ASN A 190 21.26 -5.29 12.17
N PHE A 191 21.18 -5.48 10.85
CA PHE A 191 22.14 -6.31 10.10
C PHE A 191 22.64 -5.64 8.80
N ASP A 192 23.93 -5.81 8.49
CA ASP A 192 24.55 -5.31 7.25
C ASP A 192 24.29 -6.21 6.03
N VAL A 193 24.43 -7.53 6.22
CA VAL A 193 24.29 -8.52 5.15
C VAL A 193 23.13 -9.45 5.45
N ILE A 194 22.13 -9.45 4.57
CA ILE A 194 20.93 -10.30 4.68
C ILE A 194 21.02 -11.40 3.61
N LEU A 195 21.13 -12.66 4.05
CA LEU A 195 21.13 -13.82 3.18
C LEU A 195 19.68 -14.28 2.96
N LEU A 196 19.21 -14.12 1.72
CA LEU A 196 17.88 -14.59 1.29
C LEU A 196 18.00 -15.98 0.64
N PRO A 197 17.11 -16.92 0.99
CA PRO A 197 17.12 -18.23 0.36
C PRO A 197 16.55 -18.17 -1.07
N THR A 198 17.05 -19.06 -1.93
CA THR A 198 16.73 -19.10 -3.37
C THR A 198 15.80 -20.26 -3.77
N PHE A 199 15.01 -20.79 -2.84
CA PHE A 199 14.13 -21.95 -3.08
C PHE A 199 13.14 -21.74 -4.23
#